data_AF-A0A6P2BR17-F1
#
_entry.id   AF-A0A6P2BR17-F1
#
_cell.length_a   1.000
_cell.length_b   1.000
_cell.length_c   1.000
_cell.angle_alpha   90.00
_cell.angle_beta   90.00
_cell.angle_gamma   90.00
#
_symmetry.space_group_name_H-M   'P 1'
#
loop_
_entity.id
_entity.type
_entity.pdbx_description
1 polymer ?
#
loop_
_entity_poly.entity_id
_entity_poly.type
_entity_poly.pdbx_seq_one_letter_code
_entity_poly.pdbx_strand_id
1 'polypeptide(L)'
;MDDDAFLAYVGERLGELPAVEAVTLGGSRAEGTHRPDSDWDFSVYYRGHFDPQALRDTGWPGEVFEVGGWSRGVFNGGAWLEIDGRRSDVHYRDLDVVDREIAASREGRFAIEPLLFHLAGIPTYLVLAELSVKRVLCGTLPTPDYPDALRRRAPQVWWGRAERGERTE
;
A
#
# COMPACT_ATOMS: atom_id res chain seq x y z
N MET A 1 -1.80 22.89 12.20
CA MET A 1 -1.02 21.81 12.83
C MET A 1 0.33 21.69 12.11
N ASP A 2 1.44 21.38 12.80
CA ASP A 2 2.69 21.04 12.11
C ASP A 2 2.69 19.59 11.61
N ASP A 3 3.72 19.16 10.89
CA ASP A 3 3.78 17.86 10.22
C ASP A 3 3.85 16.68 11.20
N ASP A 4 4.59 16.81 12.30
CA ASP A 4 4.69 15.74 13.31
C ASP A 4 3.38 15.60 14.10
N ALA A 5 2.75 16.71 14.47
CA ALA A 5 1.43 16.71 15.09
C ALA A 5 0.36 16.15 14.14
N PHE A 6 0.47 16.44 12.83
CA PHE A 6 -0.42 15.88 11.81
C PHE A 6 -0.27 14.37 11.69
N LEU A 7 0.95 13.87 11.63
CA LEU A 7 1.23 12.43 11.60
C LEU A 7 0.71 11.71 12.85
N ALA A 8 0.91 12.28 14.03
CA ALA A 8 0.38 11.73 15.26
C ALA A 8 -1.15 11.67 15.25
N TYR A 9 -1.81 12.78 14.88
CA TYR A 9 -3.26 12.87 14.79
C TYR A 9 -3.86 11.86 13.81
N VAL A 10 -3.34 11.79 12.58
CA VAL A 10 -3.85 10.86 11.56
C VAL A 10 -3.54 9.42 11.92
N GLY A 11 -2.33 9.14 12.41
CA GLY A 11 -1.91 7.80 12.83
C GLY A 11 -2.76 7.24 13.98
N GLU A 12 -3.06 8.06 14.98
CA GLU A 12 -3.96 7.70 16.08
C GLU A 12 -5.38 7.45 15.57
N ARG A 13 -5.94 8.40 14.81
CA ARG A 13 -7.32 8.30 14.33
C ARG A 13 -7.54 7.09 13.40
N LEU A 14 -6.59 6.81 12.52
CA LEU A 14 -6.64 5.62 11.66
C LEU A 14 -6.40 4.32 12.45
N GLY A 15 -5.56 4.36 13.49
CA GLY A 15 -5.27 3.20 14.34
C GLY A 15 -6.44 2.79 15.24
N GLU A 16 -7.38 3.70 15.52
CA GLU A 16 -8.61 3.42 16.24
C GLU A 16 -9.69 2.74 15.40
N LEU A 17 -9.50 2.66 14.07
CA LEU A 17 -10.50 2.06 13.20
C LEU A 17 -10.62 0.54 13.48
N PRO A 18 -11.84 -0.02 13.47
CA PRO A 18 -12.03 -1.45 13.68
C PRO A 18 -11.18 -2.30 12.72
N ALA A 19 -10.65 -3.41 13.24
CA ALA A 19 -9.78 -4.36 12.54
C ALA A 19 -8.40 -3.85 12.11
N VAL A 20 -8.09 -2.55 12.27
CA VAL A 20 -6.75 -2.01 12.00
C VAL A 20 -5.79 -2.44 13.11
N GLU A 21 -4.68 -3.08 12.72
CA GLU A 21 -3.60 -3.49 13.61
C GLU A 21 -2.36 -2.59 13.51
N ALA A 22 -2.19 -1.88 12.40
CA ALA A 22 -1.09 -0.93 12.21
C ALA A 22 -1.40 0.14 11.17
N VAL A 23 -0.73 1.29 11.31
CA VAL A 23 -0.82 2.40 10.36
C VAL A 23 0.58 2.88 10.02
N THR A 24 0.82 3.17 8.74
CA THR A 24 2.11 3.68 8.29
C THR A 24 1.97 4.88 7.38
N LEU A 25 3.01 5.71 7.37
CA LEU A 25 3.30 6.67 6.32
C LEU A 25 4.21 6.01 5.27
N GLY A 26 3.86 6.13 4.00
CA GLY A 26 4.65 5.71 2.85
C GLY A 26 5.04 6.88 1.95
N GLY A 27 5.35 6.55 0.71
CA GLY A 27 5.61 7.51 -0.36
C GLY A 27 6.76 8.47 -0.09
N SER A 28 6.73 9.60 -0.81
CA SER A 28 7.83 10.56 -0.82
C SER A 28 8.13 11.18 0.56
N ARG A 29 7.15 11.23 1.45
CA ARG A 29 7.31 11.76 2.80
C ARG A 29 8.00 10.78 3.74
N ALA A 30 7.75 9.48 3.61
CA ALA A 30 8.50 8.46 4.34
C ALA A 30 9.96 8.40 3.90
N GLU A 31 10.23 8.58 2.61
CA GLU A 31 11.58 8.55 2.03
C GLU A 31 12.34 9.88 2.16
N GLY A 32 11.69 10.96 2.60
CA GLY A 32 12.30 12.30 2.69
C GLY A 32 12.57 12.97 1.34
N THR A 33 11.91 12.52 0.27
CA THR A 33 12.04 13.03 -1.11
C THR A 33 10.86 13.92 -1.54
N HIS A 34 9.95 14.21 -0.61
CA HIS A 34 8.76 15.00 -0.86
C HIS A 34 9.06 16.46 -1.24
N ARG A 35 8.14 17.03 -2.02
CA ARG A 35 8.06 18.48 -2.29
C ARG A 35 7.01 19.10 -1.35
N PRO A 36 6.99 20.44 -1.20
CA PRO A 36 5.97 21.10 -0.39
C PRO A 36 4.52 20.78 -0.80
N ASP A 37 4.28 20.49 -2.07
CA ASP A 37 2.98 20.17 -2.66
C ASP A 37 2.67 18.67 -2.72
N SER A 38 3.60 17.81 -2.27
CA SER A 38 3.39 16.38 -2.15
C SER A 38 2.24 16.07 -1.19
N ASP A 39 1.40 15.13 -1.60
CA ASP A 39 0.40 14.44 -0.80
C ASP A 39 1.02 13.63 0.35
N TRP A 40 0.13 13.05 1.15
CA TRP A 40 0.46 12.18 2.27
C TRP A 40 -0.07 10.78 2.00
N ASP A 41 0.83 9.81 1.86
CA ASP A 41 0.46 8.42 1.65
C ASP A 41 0.38 7.67 2.99
N PHE A 42 -0.83 7.35 3.44
CA PHE A 42 -1.07 6.48 4.58
C PHE A 42 -1.45 5.06 4.13
N SER A 43 -1.24 4.09 5.00
CA SER A 43 -1.75 2.73 4.81
C SER A 43 -2.28 2.18 6.12
N VAL A 44 -3.49 1.64 6.08
CA VAL A 44 -4.08 0.88 7.19
C VAL A 44 -3.88 -0.60 6.93
N TYR A 45 -3.23 -1.27 7.89
CA TYR A 45 -3.05 -2.71 7.87
C TYR A 45 -4.07 -3.32 8.80
N TYR A 46 -4.93 -4.17 8.24
CA TYR A 46 -6.03 -4.77 8.97
C TYR A 46 -6.02 -6.29 8.86
N ARG A 47 -6.69 -6.95 9.79
CA ARG A 47 -6.92 -8.40 9.73
C ARG A 47 -8.39 -8.71 9.90
N GLY A 48 -8.90 -9.65 9.11
CA GLY A 48 -10.32 -9.97 9.07
C GLY A 48 -11.12 -8.94 8.26
N HIS A 49 -12.29 -8.55 8.76
CA HIS A 49 -13.19 -7.65 8.04
C HIS A 49 -12.93 -6.19 8.37
N PHE A 50 -12.45 -5.44 7.38
CA PHE A 50 -12.39 -3.98 7.42
C PHE A 50 -13.56 -3.39 6.64
N ASP A 51 -14.37 -2.57 7.32
CA ASP A 51 -15.50 -1.85 6.74
C ASP A 51 -15.09 -0.40 6.40
N PRO A 52 -15.00 -0.01 5.11
CA PRO A 52 -14.69 1.36 4.69
C PRO A 52 -15.64 2.41 5.26
N GLN A 53 -16.84 2.04 5.72
CA GLN A 53 -17.73 2.96 6.43
C GLN A 53 -17.06 3.55 7.68
N ALA A 54 -16.23 2.79 8.40
CA ALA A 54 -15.50 3.31 9.55
C ALA A 54 -14.57 4.47 9.18
N LEU A 55 -13.98 4.44 7.98
CA LEU A 55 -13.17 5.54 7.46
C LEU A 55 -14.06 6.73 7.03
N ARG A 56 -15.23 6.48 6.42
CA ARG A 56 -16.19 7.55 6.11
C ARG A 56 -16.68 8.28 7.36
N ASP A 57 -16.90 7.54 8.45
CA ASP A 57 -17.37 8.06 9.73
C ASP A 57 -16.31 8.93 10.46
N THR A 58 -15.06 8.98 9.97
CA THR A 58 -14.08 9.97 10.42
C THR A 58 -14.50 11.41 10.06
N GLY A 59 -15.36 11.56 9.05
CA GLY A 59 -15.87 12.84 8.58
C GLY A 59 -14.87 13.64 7.73
N TRP A 60 -13.72 13.06 7.38
CA TRP A 60 -12.77 13.72 6.49
C TRP A 60 -13.34 13.83 5.06
N PRO A 61 -13.33 15.03 4.46
CA PRO A 61 -13.77 15.21 3.08
C PRO A 61 -13.00 14.33 2.11
N GLY A 62 -13.67 13.78 1.11
CA GLY A 62 -13.04 13.01 0.04
C GLY A 62 -13.87 11.82 -0.43
N GLU A 63 -13.21 10.91 -1.13
CA GLU A 63 -13.80 9.70 -1.67
C GLU A 63 -13.20 8.48 -0.98
N VAL A 64 -14.06 7.65 -0.39
CA VAL A 64 -13.69 6.38 0.25
C VAL A 64 -14.20 5.25 -0.63
N PHE A 65 -13.30 4.40 -1.11
CA PHE A 65 -13.62 3.28 -1.99
C PHE A 65 -13.89 2.01 -1.17
N GLU A 66 -14.68 1.11 -1.76
CA GLU A 66 -14.96 -0.20 -1.19
C GLU A 66 -13.72 -1.11 -1.21
N VAL A 67 -13.64 -2.06 -0.27
CA VAL A 67 -12.66 -3.15 -0.35
C VAL A 67 -12.96 -4.00 -1.59
N GLY A 68 -11.95 -4.19 -2.43
CA GLY A 68 -12.06 -4.82 -3.75
C GLY A 68 -12.35 -3.83 -4.89
N GLY A 69 -12.53 -2.54 -4.60
CA GLY A 69 -12.93 -1.53 -5.58
C GLY A 69 -11.85 -1.16 -6.60
N TRP A 70 -10.57 -1.36 -6.27
CA TRP A 70 -9.44 -1.08 -7.17
C TRP A 70 -8.90 -2.35 -7.85
N SER A 71 -8.73 -3.42 -7.08
CA SER A 71 -8.38 -4.74 -7.59
C SER A 71 -8.80 -5.82 -6.58
N ARG A 72 -8.70 -7.09 -6.97
CA ARG A 72 -8.91 -8.23 -6.05
C ARG A 72 -7.65 -8.62 -5.27
N GLY A 73 -6.55 -7.91 -5.50
CA GLY A 73 -5.21 -8.31 -5.11
C GLY A 73 -4.61 -7.46 -3.99
N VAL A 74 -3.34 -7.15 -4.10
CA VAL A 74 -2.60 -6.40 -3.06
C VAL A 74 -3.07 -4.95 -2.91
N PHE A 75 -3.53 -4.32 -4.00
CA PHE A 75 -4.17 -3.00 -3.99
C PHE A 75 -5.69 -3.17 -4.03
N ASN A 76 -6.27 -3.61 -2.93
CA ASN A 76 -7.70 -3.93 -2.89
C ASN A 76 -8.60 -2.71 -2.72
N GLY A 77 -8.10 -1.58 -2.24
CA GLY A 77 -8.87 -0.34 -2.16
C GLY A 77 -8.12 0.75 -1.41
N GLY A 78 -8.84 1.84 -1.16
CA GLY A 78 -8.31 2.96 -0.41
C GLY A 78 -9.29 4.13 -0.31
N ALA A 79 -8.75 5.29 -0.02
CA ALA A 79 -9.45 6.56 -0.02
C ALA A 79 -8.55 7.69 -0.49
N TRP A 80 -9.16 8.71 -1.08
CA TRP A 80 -8.56 10.00 -1.40
C TRP A 80 -9.23 11.07 -0.55
N LEU A 81 -8.50 11.63 0.39
CA LEU A 81 -9.05 12.48 1.44
C LEU A 81 -8.34 13.83 1.49
N GLU A 82 -9.02 14.80 2.09
CA GLU A 82 -8.43 16.06 2.53
C GLU A 82 -8.50 16.12 4.06
N ILE A 83 -7.36 16.00 4.73
CA ILE A 83 -7.28 16.00 6.20
C ILE A 83 -6.57 17.28 6.64
N ASP A 84 -7.24 18.14 7.40
CA ASP A 84 -6.71 19.45 7.81
C ASP A 84 -6.17 20.28 6.62
N GLY A 85 -6.87 20.24 5.47
CA GLY A 85 -6.47 20.94 4.24
C GLY A 85 -5.33 20.27 3.46
N ARG A 86 -4.96 19.03 3.80
CA ARG A 86 -3.84 18.29 3.20
C ARG A 86 -4.35 17.07 2.43
N ARG A 87 -4.00 16.98 1.14
CA ARG A 87 -4.28 15.82 0.30
C ARG A 87 -3.62 14.58 0.90
N SER A 88 -4.42 13.56 1.18
CA SER A 88 -4.00 12.37 1.88
C SER A 88 -4.65 11.14 1.25
N ASP A 89 -3.82 10.19 0.82
CA ASP A 89 -4.26 8.91 0.30
C ASP A 89 -4.19 7.89 1.44
N VAL A 90 -5.20 7.03 1.56
CA VAL A 90 -5.22 5.94 2.54
C VAL A 90 -5.34 4.62 1.79
N HIS A 91 -4.31 3.79 1.84
CA HIS A 91 -4.34 2.46 1.25
C HIS A 91 -4.81 1.39 2.22
N TYR A 92 -5.57 0.43 1.73
CA TYR A 92 -5.99 -0.74 2.51
C TYR A 92 -4.99 -1.89 2.31
N ARG A 93 -4.55 -2.51 3.41
CA ARG A 93 -3.62 -3.64 3.40
C ARG A 93 -4.17 -4.77 4.26
N ASP A 94 -4.70 -5.79 3.61
CA ASP A 94 -5.09 -7.03 4.27
C ASP A 94 -3.81 -7.78 4.71
N LEU A 95 -3.64 -7.97 6.02
CA LEU A 95 -2.48 -8.63 6.59
C LEU A 95 -2.36 -10.10 6.19
N ASP A 96 -3.47 -10.81 5.96
CA ASP A 96 -3.43 -12.20 5.48
C ASP A 96 -2.89 -12.27 4.03
N VAL A 97 -3.22 -11.25 3.22
CA VAL A 97 -2.64 -11.09 1.88
C VAL A 97 -1.16 -10.74 1.97
N VAL A 98 -0.79 -9.77 2.80
CA VAL A 98 0.61 -9.35 3.00
C VAL A 98 1.47 -10.53 3.45
N ASP A 99 1.03 -11.27 4.46
CA ASP A 99 1.75 -12.44 4.99
C ASP A 99 1.97 -13.49 3.89
N ARG A 100 0.95 -13.75 3.06
CA ARG A 100 1.05 -14.67 1.92
C ARG A 100 2.05 -14.19 0.86
N GLU A 101 2.02 -12.91 0.49
CA GLU A 101 2.92 -12.39 -0.54
C GLU A 101 4.38 -12.33 -0.04
N ILE A 102 4.60 -12.05 1.25
CA ILE A 102 5.92 -12.19 1.88
C ILE A 102 6.40 -13.64 1.78
N ALA A 103 5.56 -14.63 2.13
CA ALA A 103 5.93 -16.04 2.03
C ALA A 103 6.24 -16.46 0.58
N ALA A 104 5.40 -16.07 -0.38
CA ALA A 104 5.59 -16.36 -1.80
C ALA A 104 6.90 -15.75 -2.34
N SER A 105 7.18 -14.50 -1.97
CA SER A 105 8.37 -13.77 -2.43
C SER A 105 9.67 -14.44 -2.00
N ARG A 106 9.71 -15.07 -0.81
CA ARG A 106 10.87 -15.82 -0.30
C ARG A 106 11.20 -17.02 -1.18
N GLU A 107 10.21 -17.58 -1.86
CA GLU A 107 10.35 -18.65 -2.85
C GLU A 107 10.54 -18.10 -4.29
N GLY A 108 10.67 -16.79 -4.44
CA GLY A 108 10.74 -16.11 -5.74
C GLY A 108 9.43 -16.16 -6.53
N ARG A 109 8.30 -16.48 -5.88
CA ARG A 109 6.97 -16.51 -6.50
C ARG A 109 6.29 -15.15 -6.33
N PHE A 110 5.60 -14.71 -7.37
CA PHE A 110 4.76 -13.53 -7.37
C PHE A 110 3.77 -13.58 -8.52
N ALA A 111 2.68 -12.83 -8.41
CA ALA A 111 1.77 -12.54 -9.51
C ALA A 111 2.02 -11.12 -10.04
N ILE A 112 1.51 -10.85 -11.25
CA ILE A 112 1.47 -9.49 -11.79
C ILE A 112 0.00 -9.15 -12.03
N GLU A 113 -0.48 -8.15 -11.31
CA GLU A 113 -1.87 -7.72 -11.29
C GLU A 113 -2.08 -6.57 -12.27
N PRO A 114 -3.10 -6.63 -13.15
CA PRO A 114 -3.51 -5.47 -13.93
C PRO A 114 -4.01 -4.38 -12.99
N LEU A 115 -3.53 -3.15 -13.18
CA LEU A 115 -4.00 -1.97 -12.49
C LEU A 115 -4.15 -0.87 -13.53
N LEU A 116 -5.28 -0.15 -13.53
CA LEU A 116 -5.75 0.68 -14.64
C LEU A 116 -4.69 1.67 -15.18
N PHE A 117 -3.78 2.14 -14.32
CA PHE A 117 -2.72 3.11 -14.61
C PHE A 117 -1.31 2.50 -14.73
N HIS A 118 -1.17 1.18 -14.64
CA HIS A 118 0.09 0.46 -14.83
C HIS A 118 0.00 -0.47 -16.03
N LEU A 119 0.53 -0.03 -17.19
CA LEU A 119 0.48 -0.78 -18.45
C LEU A 119 1.03 -2.21 -18.31
N ALA A 120 2.15 -2.38 -17.58
CA ALA A 120 2.78 -3.68 -17.35
C ALA A 120 2.11 -4.49 -16.23
N GLY A 121 1.16 -3.90 -15.51
CA GLY A 121 0.67 -4.35 -14.22
C GLY A 121 1.67 -4.09 -13.09
N ILE A 122 1.27 -4.44 -11.87
CA ILE A 122 2.10 -4.34 -10.67
C ILE A 122 2.45 -5.74 -10.13
N PRO A 123 3.67 -5.97 -9.63
CA PRO A 123 3.99 -7.23 -8.99
C PRO A 123 3.38 -7.32 -7.59
N THR A 124 2.90 -8.49 -7.18
CA THR A 124 2.37 -8.68 -5.82
C THR A 124 3.43 -8.48 -4.72
N TYR A 125 4.71 -8.66 -5.05
CA TYR A 125 5.80 -8.35 -4.12
C TYR A 125 6.02 -6.84 -3.88
N LEU A 126 5.26 -5.95 -4.52
CA LEU A 126 5.35 -4.51 -4.28
C LEU A 126 5.10 -4.16 -2.80
N VAL A 127 4.26 -4.94 -2.11
CA VAL A 127 4.03 -4.79 -0.67
C VAL A 127 5.32 -4.94 0.13
N LEU A 128 6.31 -5.73 -0.31
CA LEU A 128 7.59 -5.79 0.38
C LEU A 128 8.33 -4.46 0.32
N ALA A 129 8.35 -3.81 -0.86
CA ALA A 129 9.01 -2.52 -1.02
C ALA A 129 8.35 -1.46 -0.13
N GLU A 130 7.02 -1.41 -0.09
CA GLU A 130 6.27 -0.55 0.82
C GLU A 130 6.64 -0.83 2.29
N LEU A 131 6.66 -2.11 2.71
CA LEU A 131 7.03 -2.51 4.06
C LEU A 131 8.47 -2.11 4.44
N SER A 132 9.39 -2.03 3.47
CA SER A 132 10.80 -1.69 3.71
C SER A 132 11.06 -0.17 3.81
N VAL A 133 10.26 0.68 3.17
CA VAL A 133 10.51 2.14 3.11
C VAL A 133 9.60 2.98 4.02
N LYS A 134 8.51 2.40 4.51
CA LYS A 134 7.52 3.09 5.34
C LYS A 134 8.07 3.58 6.69
N ARG A 135 7.38 4.57 7.26
CA ARG A 135 7.44 4.94 8.68
C ARG A 135 6.19 4.39 9.39
N VAL A 136 6.37 3.52 10.38
CA VAL A 136 5.26 3.04 11.23
C VAL A 136 4.80 4.18 12.15
N LEU A 137 3.50 4.47 12.16
CA LEU A 137 2.87 5.48 13.02
C LEU A 137 2.24 4.82 14.25
N CYS A 138 1.63 3.64 14.08
CA CYS A 138 1.13 2.82 15.17
C CYS A 138 1.15 1.32 14.81
N GLY A 139 1.07 0.46 15.82
CA GLY A 139 1.10 -1.00 15.65
C GLY A 139 2.50 -1.57 15.44
N THR A 140 2.58 -2.82 14.99
CA THR A 140 3.84 -3.50 14.66
C THR A 140 3.67 -4.27 13.36
N LEU A 141 4.65 -4.15 12.47
CA LEU A 141 4.65 -4.80 11.16
C LEU A 141 6.01 -5.43 10.88
N PRO A 142 6.07 -6.47 10.03
CA PRO A 142 7.34 -7.00 9.58
C PRO A 142 8.11 -5.97 8.74
N THR A 143 9.43 -6.08 8.77
CA THR A 143 10.37 -5.36 7.91
C THR A 143 11.08 -6.40 7.02
N PRO A 144 10.46 -6.84 5.92
CA PRO A 144 11.05 -7.86 5.07
C PRO A 144 12.25 -7.30 4.28
N ASP A 145 13.28 -8.13 4.12
CA ASP A 145 14.33 -7.91 3.13
C ASP A 145 13.84 -8.28 1.73
N TYR A 146 14.51 -7.77 0.69
CA TYR A 146 14.26 -8.20 -0.68
C TYR A 146 14.86 -9.61 -0.93
N PRO A 147 14.06 -10.67 -1.12
CA PRO A 147 14.57 -12.04 -1.09
C PRO A 147 15.46 -12.38 -2.30
N ASP A 148 16.53 -13.13 -2.07
CA ASP A 148 17.47 -13.55 -3.13
C ASP A 148 16.80 -14.34 -4.26
N ALA A 149 15.83 -15.21 -3.92
CA ALA A 149 15.07 -15.96 -4.91
C ALA A 149 14.28 -15.03 -5.84
N LEU A 150 13.67 -13.97 -5.27
CA LEU A 150 12.97 -12.96 -6.03
C LEU A 150 13.93 -12.13 -6.90
N ARG A 151 15.08 -11.73 -6.34
CA ARG A 151 16.14 -11.00 -7.07
C ARG A 151 16.60 -11.74 -8.32
N ARG A 152 16.73 -13.06 -8.26
CA ARG A 152 17.11 -13.89 -9.41
C ARG A 152 15.96 -14.07 -10.41
N ARG A 153 14.73 -14.28 -9.93
CA ARG A 153 13.61 -14.71 -10.78
C ARG A 153 12.84 -13.55 -11.41
N ALA A 154 12.62 -12.45 -10.70
CA ALA A 154 11.78 -11.36 -11.17
C ALA A 154 12.25 -10.77 -12.52
N PRO A 155 13.54 -10.47 -12.75
CA PRO A 155 13.99 -9.93 -14.04
C PRO A 155 13.66 -10.85 -15.23
N GLN A 156 13.84 -12.16 -15.07
CA GLN A 156 13.55 -13.15 -16.12
C GLN A 156 12.06 -13.17 -16.49
N VAL A 157 11.17 -13.06 -15.49
CA VAL A 157 9.72 -13.03 -15.70
C VAL A 157 9.31 -11.77 -16.45
N TRP A 158 9.84 -10.61 -16.04
CA TRP A 158 9.53 -9.34 -16.68
C TRP A 158 10.05 -9.28 -18.11
N TRP A 159 11.29 -9.71 -18.37
CA TRP A 159 11.87 -9.65 -19.72
C TRP A 159 11.16 -10.62 -20.66
N GLY A 160 10.89 -11.84 -20.19
CA GLY A 160 10.11 -12.80 -20.98
C GLY A 160 8.69 -12.30 -21.28
N ARG A 161 8.10 -11.44 -20.45
CA ARG A 161 6.81 -10.79 -20.75
C ARG A 161 6.95 -9.71 -21.83
N ALA A 162 7.96 -8.85 -21.72
CA ALA A 162 8.22 -7.81 -22.71
C ALA A 162 8.40 -8.40 -24.11
N GLU A 163 9.24 -9.43 -24.24
CA GLU A 163 9.49 -10.15 -25.50
C GLU A 163 8.24 -10.84 -26.09
N ARG A 164 7.25 -11.19 -25.26
CA ARG A 164 5.98 -11.77 -25.72
C ARG A 164 4.99 -10.71 -26.16
N GLY A 165 5.01 -9.53 -25.51
CA GLY A 165 4.21 -8.38 -25.93
C GLY A 165 4.58 -7.90 -27.33
N GLU A 166 5.87 -7.92 -27.67
CA GLU A 166 6.39 -7.53 -29.00
C GLU A 166 6.03 -8.52 -30.14
N ARG A 167 5.61 -9.75 -29.81
CA ARG A 167 5.26 -10.79 -30.82
C ARG A 167 3.77 -10.85 -31.15
N THR A 168 2.97 -9.93 -30.61
CA THR A 168 1.52 -9.87 -30.83
C THR A 168 1.16 -8.55 -31.51
N GLU A 169 1.68 -8.34 -32.71
CA GLU A 169 1.24 -7.32 -33.69
C GLU A 169 1.24 -7.92 -35.11
#